data_AF-A0A2W2IWE0-F1
#
_entry.id   AF-A0A2W2IWE0-F1
#
_cell.length_a   1.000
_cell.length_b   1.000
_cell.length_c   1.000
_cell.angle_alpha   90.00
_cell.angle_beta   90.00
_cell.angle_gamma   90.00
#
_symmetry.space_group_name_H-M   'P 1'
#
loop_
_entity.id
_entity.type
_entity.pdbx_description
1 polymer ?
#
loop_
_entity_poly.entity_id
_entity_poly.type
_entity_poly.pdbx_seq_one_letter_code
_entity_poly.pdbx_strand_id
1 'polypeptide(L)'
;DPVWNVDLRLPGGPHLGGLDAYWPEQAVAVELDTRASRQGEDPQGAEYARKREHLERLGITVVHVTPRKLRDAPEQQATVVRTALMAAADRAPAAYVVVLPR
;
A
#
# COMPACT_ATOMS: atom_id res chain seq x y z
N ASP A 1 12.88 -3.48 7.41
CA ASP A 1 11.99 -4.62 7.10
C ASP A 1 10.53 -4.21 7.03
N PRO A 2 9.68 -4.96 6.31
CA PRO A 2 8.25 -4.68 6.29
C PRO A 2 7.58 -5.09 7.60
N VAL A 3 6.58 -4.32 7.98
CA VAL A 3 5.52 -4.73 8.89
C VAL A 3 4.32 -5.23 8.08
N TRP A 4 3.74 -6.34 8.48
CA TRP A 4 2.68 -7.03 7.73
C TRP A 4 1.33 -6.83 8.37
N ASN A 5 0.28 -6.79 7.55
CA ASN A 5 -1.11 -6.67 7.97
C ASN A 5 -1.29 -5.56 9.02
N VAL A 6 -1.13 -4.32 8.58
CA VAL A 6 -1.16 -3.14 9.45
C VAL A 6 -2.26 -2.18 9.05
N ASP A 7 -2.70 -1.37 9.98
CA ASP A 7 -3.51 -0.18 9.74
C ASP A 7 -2.66 1.07 9.93
N LEU A 8 -2.75 2.01 8.97
CA LEU A 8 -2.08 3.31 9.08
C LEU A 8 -3.06 4.37 9.60
N ARG A 9 -2.58 5.23 10.50
CA ARG A 9 -3.35 6.35 11.04
C ARG A 9 -2.51 7.61 11.12
N LEU A 10 -3.15 8.76 11.00
CA LEU A 10 -2.50 10.01 11.44
C LEU A 10 -2.46 10.05 12.98
N PRO A 11 -1.39 10.58 13.58
CA PRO A 11 -1.30 10.75 15.04
C PRO A 11 -2.47 11.61 15.56
N GLY A 12 -3.28 11.06 16.46
CA GLY A 12 -4.50 11.73 16.95
C GLY A 12 -5.58 11.96 15.89
N GLY A 13 -5.42 11.39 14.70
CA GLY A 13 -6.22 11.67 13.51
C GLY A 13 -6.97 10.46 12.96
N PRO A 14 -7.52 10.60 11.73
CA PRO A 14 -8.33 9.57 11.10
C PRO A 14 -7.51 8.34 10.70
N HIS A 15 -8.24 7.24 10.49
CA HIS A 15 -7.71 6.02 9.89
C HIS A 15 -7.50 6.22 8.39
N LEU A 16 -6.30 5.88 7.91
CA LEU A 16 -5.90 5.98 6.51
C LEU A 16 -6.18 4.67 5.75
N GLY A 17 -6.37 3.57 6.46
CA GLY A 17 -6.75 2.26 5.94
C GLY A 17 -5.68 1.18 6.16
N GLY A 18 -6.07 -0.06 5.89
CA GLY A 18 -5.24 -1.25 6.11
C GLY A 18 -4.37 -1.64 4.92
N LEU A 19 -3.15 -2.07 5.18
CA LEU A 19 -2.13 -2.48 4.22
C LEU A 19 -1.70 -3.92 4.49
N ASP A 20 -1.33 -4.65 3.45
CA ASP A 20 -0.81 -6.02 3.58
C ASP A 20 0.66 -6.02 3.97
N ALA A 21 1.43 -5.04 3.48
CA ALA A 21 2.79 -4.76 3.95
C ALA A 21 3.12 -3.26 3.92
N TYR A 22 3.97 -2.82 4.84
CA TYR A 22 4.47 -1.44 4.88
C TYR A 22 5.93 -1.42 5.32
N TRP A 23 6.76 -0.64 4.64
CA TRP A 23 8.16 -0.38 4.99
C TRP A 23 8.27 1.04 5.57
N PRO A 24 8.35 1.20 6.90
CA PRO A 24 8.30 2.53 7.53
C PRO A 24 9.46 3.44 7.11
N GLU A 25 10.66 2.90 6.98
CA GLU A 25 11.85 3.66 6.60
C GLU A 25 11.78 4.22 5.17
N GLN A 26 11.21 3.44 4.25
CA GLN A 26 11.09 3.81 2.83
C GLN A 26 9.72 4.42 2.49
N ALA A 27 8.78 4.45 3.45
CA ALA A 27 7.38 4.82 3.22
C ALA A 27 6.76 4.11 1.99
N VAL A 28 7.05 2.82 1.82
CA VAL A 28 6.46 2.00 0.74
C VAL A 28 5.40 1.08 1.33
N ALA A 29 4.24 1.03 0.71
CA ALA A 29 3.11 0.21 1.08
C ALA A 29 2.76 -0.77 -0.04
N VAL A 30 2.33 -1.97 0.32
CA VAL A 30 1.75 -2.96 -0.61
C VAL A 30 0.31 -3.23 -0.19
N GLU A 31 -0.58 -3.19 -1.18
CA GLU A 31 -1.97 -3.63 -1.05
C GLU A 31 -2.26 -4.76 -2.03
N LEU A 32 -2.76 -5.87 -1.50
CA LEU A 32 -3.26 -7.01 -2.24
C LEU A 32 -4.77 -6.84 -2.39
N ASP A 33 -5.22 -6.71 -3.63
CA ASP A 33 -6.64 -6.56 -3.97
C ASP A 33 -7.39 -7.90 -3.89
N THR A 34 -7.39 -8.49 -2.70
CA THR A 34 -7.99 -9.82 -2.46
C THR A 34 -9.52 -9.76 -2.41
N ARG A 35 -10.11 -8.56 -2.33
CA ARG A 35 -11.57 -8.35 -2.26
C ARG A 35 -12.25 -8.29 -3.62
N ALA A 36 -11.53 -7.91 -4.68
CA ALA A 36 -12.05 -7.96 -6.07
C ALA A 36 -12.45 -9.37 -6.54
N SER A 37 -12.00 -10.44 -5.87
CA SER A 37 -12.41 -11.81 -6.21
C SER A 37 -13.78 -12.22 -5.62
N ARG A 38 -14.41 -11.39 -4.76
CA ARG A 38 -15.62 -11.79 -4.01
C ARG A 38 -16.91 -11.08 -4.41
N GLN A 39 -16.89 -9.96 -5.12
CA GLN A 39 -18.12 -9.29 -5.57
C GLN A 39 -17.89 -8.64 -6.94
N GLY A 40 -18.87 -8.80 -7.82
CA GLY A 40 -18.85 -8.33 -9.21
C GLY A 40 -18.54 -6.83 -9.35
N GLU A 41 -18.18 -6.49 -10.58
CA GLU A 41 -17.63 -5.20 -10.99
C GLU A 41 -18.37 -3.97 -10.42
N ASP A 42 -17.58 -3.14 -9.76
CA ASP A 42 -17.68 -1.68 -9.59
C ASP A 42 -18.79 -1.10 -8.70
N PRO A 43 -18.46 -0.83 -7.41
CA PRO A 43 -18.15 0.55 -6.98
C PRO A 43 -16.84 0.70 -6.16
N GLN A 44 -16.08 -0.39 -5.98
CA GLN A 44 -14.95 -0.46 -5.03
C GLN A 44 -13.67 0.22 -5.56
N GLY A 45 -13.50 0.37 -6.88
CA GLY A 45 -12.32 0.99 -7.48
C GLY A 45 -12.12 2.45 -7.07
N ALA A 46 -13.22 3.19 -6.90
CA ALA A 46 -13.19 4.59 -6.46
C ALA A 46 -12.67 4.74 -5.02
N GLU A 47 -13.01 3.81 -4.12
CA GLU A 47 -12.52 3.84 -2.73
C GLU A 47 -11.03 3.52 -2.66
N TYR A 48 -10.56 2.52 -3.40
CA TYR A 48 -9.13 2.22 -3.51
C TYR A 48 -8.35 3.39 -4.11
N ALA A 49 -8.86 4.01 -5.17
CA ALA A 49 -8.24 5.17 -5.79
C ALA A 49 -8.12 6.34 -4.80
N ARG A 50 -9.20 6.65 -4.06
CA ARG A 50 -9.21 7.70 -3.03
C ARG A 50 -8.23 7.41 -1.89
N LYS A 51 -8.19 6.17 -1.42
CA LYS A 51 -7.25 5.74 -0.36
C LYS A 51 -5.81 5.88 -0.84
N ARG A 52 -5.50 5.34 -2.02
CA ARG A 52 -4.18 5.45 -2.64
C ARG A 52 -3.75 6.91 -2.76
N GLU A 53 -4.61 7.75 -3.32
CA GLU A 53 -4.33 9.17 -3.50
C GLU A 53 -4.05 9.86 -2.16
N HIS A 54 -4.80 9.50 -1.10
CA HIS A 54 -4.53 10.03 0.23
C HIS A 54 -3.15 9.64 0.75
N LEU A 55 -2.79 8.35 0.67
CA LEU A 55 -1.48 7.87 1.10
C LEU A 55 -0.34 8.50 0.29
N GLU A 56 -0.50 8.63 -1.03
CA GLU A 56 0.49 9.27 -1.91
C GLU A 56 0.69 10.75 -1.56
N ARG A 57 -0.37 11.49 -1.20
CA ARG A 57 -0.24 12.87 -0.70
C ARG A 57 0.54 12.98 0.62
N LEU A 58 0.62 11.91 1.40
CA LEU A 58 1.43 11.82 2.61
C LEU A 58 2.87 11.38 2.32
N GLY A 59 3.25 11.19 1.05
CA GLY A 59 4.57 10.71 0.64
C GLY A 59 4.71 9.18 0.67
N ILE A 60 3.63 8.44 0.90
CA ILE A 60 3.64 6.98 0.95
C ILE A 60 3.44 6.43 -0.47
N THR A 61 4.39 5.64 -0.96
CA THR A 61 4.29 4.99 -2.26
C THR A 61 3.48 3.71 -2.13
N VAL A 62 2.34 3.62 -2.82
CA VAL A 62 1.46 2.44 -2.75
C VAL A 62 1.61 1.56 -4.00
N VAL A 63 2.06 0.32 -3.80
CA VAL A 63 2.12 -0.72 -4.81
C VAL A 63 0.86 -1.58 -4.71
N HIS A 64 -0.01 -1.47 -5.72
CA HIS A 64 -1.24 -2.25 -5.83
C HIS A 64 -1.00 -3.54 -6.62
N VAL A 65 -1.30 -4.68 -6.01
CA VAL A 65 -1.14 -5.99 -6.64
C VAL A 65 -2.47 -6.74 -6.60
N THR A 66 -2.94 -7.21 -7.75
CA THR A 66 -4.13 -8.05 -7.81
C THR A 66 -3.76 -9.53 -7.64
N PRO A 67 -4.64 -10.36 -7.07
CA PRO A 67 -4.40 -11.80 -6.92
C PRO A 67 -4.12 -12.52 -8.24
N ARG A 68 -4.65 -12.01 -9.36
CA ARG A 68 -4.35 -12.52 -10.70
C ARG A 68 -2.90 -12.24 -11.08
N LYS A 69 -2.47 -10.97 -11.03
CA LYS A 69 -1.08 -10.58 -11.36
C LYS A 69 -0.04 -11.28 -10.48
N LEU A 70 -0.36 -11.49 -9.21
CA LEU A 70 0.52 -12.20 -8.28
C LEU A 70 0.68 -13.69 -8.63
N ARG A 71 -0.41 -14.36 -9.03
CA ARG A 71 -0.37 -15.76 -9.46
C ARG A 71 0.30 -15.93 -10.81
N ASP A 72 0.03 -15.02 -11.75
CA ASP A 72 0.50 -15.12 -13.13
C ASP A 72 2.01 -14.81 -13.24
N ALA A 73 2.52 -13.87 -12.43
CA ALA A 73 3.91 -13.40 -12.52
C ALA A 73 4.47 -12.91 -11.17
N PRO A 74 4.70 -13.79 -10.18
CA PRO A 74 5.15 -13.40 -8.84
C PRO A 74 6.51 -12.68 -8.84
N GLU A 75 7.47 -13.13 -9.66
CA GLU A 75 8.79 -12.49 -9.78
C GLU A 75 8.71 -11.08 -10.35
N GLN A 76 7.76 -10.83 -11.26
CA GLN A 76 7.51 -9.50 -11.78
C GLN A 76 6.92 -8.60 -10.69
N GLN A 77 5.99 -9.10 -9.87
CA GLN A 77 5.45 -8.31 -8.74
C GLN A 77 6.53 -8.00 -7.71
N ALA A 78 7.41 -8.96 -7.40
CA ALA A 78 8.57 -8.72 -6.54
C ALA A 78 9.52 -7.67 -7.13
N THR A 79 9.70 -7.65 -8.46
CA THR A 79 10.49 -6.62 -9.14
C THR A 79 9.85 -5.24 -8.98
N VAL A 80 8.53 -5.11 -9.14
CA VAL A 80 7.83 -3.84 -8.93
C VAL A 80 8.03 -3.31 -7.51
N VAL A 81 7.91 -4.18 -6.50
CA VAL A 81 8.15 -3.81 -5.09
C VAL A 81 9.60 -3.39 -4.87
N ARG A 82 10.57 -4.13 -5.41
CA ARG A 82 12.00 -3.77 -5.33
C ARG A 82 12.28 -2.40 -5.95
N THR A 83 11.73 -2.13 -7.14
CA THR A 83 11.89 -0.82 -7.80
C THR A 83 11.28 0.31 -6.97
N ALA A 84 10.11 0.08 -6.37
CA ALA A 84 9.50 1.09 -5.49
C ALA A 84 10.36 1.39 -4.26
N LEU A 85 10.93 0.35 -3.62
CA LEU A 85 11.84 0.50 -2.48
C LEU A 85 13.13 1.24 -2.86
N MET A 86 13.73 0.91 -4.01
CA MET A 86 14.92 1.62 -4.51
C MET A 86 14.62 3.08 -4.81
N ALA A 87 13.50 3.36 -5.50
CA ALA A 87 13.10 4.72 -5.86
C ALA A 87 12.62 5.57 -4.67
N ALA A 88 12.34 4.97 -3.52
CA ALA A 88 11.96 5.68 -2.31
C ALA A 88 13.16 6.30 -1.60
N ALA A 89 14.36 5.75 -1.79
CA ALA A 89 15.59 6.27 -1.17
C ALA A 89 15.93 7.70 -1.60
N ASP A 90 15.48 8.11 -2.79
CA ASP A 90 15.73 9.44 -3.36
C ASP A 90 14.62 10.46 -3.02
N ARG A 91 13.59 10.08 -2.25
CA ARG A 91 12.42 10.91 -1.96
C ARG A 91 12.54 11.61 -0.61
N ALA A 92 11.83 12.72 -0.48
CA ALA A 92 11.63 13.36 0.82
C ALA A 92 10.89 12.41 1.78
N PRO A 93 11.18 12.45 3.10
CA PRO A 93 10.49 11.62 4.09
C PRO A 93 8.97 11.82 4.04
N ALA A 94 8.23 10.73 4.23
CA ALA A 94 6.77 10.79 4.35
C ALA A 94 6.32 11.51 5.62
N ALA A 95 5.06 11.93 5.62
CA ALA A 95 4.40 12.43 6.83
C ALA A 95 4.44 11.38 7.94
N TYR A 96 4.54 11.83 9.19
CA TYR A 96 4.55 10.93 10.33
C TYR A 96 3.18 10.23 10.47
N VAL A 97 3.21 8.90 10.43
CA VAL A 97 2.04 8.02 10.60
C VAL A 97 2.26 7.04 11.74
N VAL A 98 1.17 6.65 12.38
CA VAL A 98 1.14 5.57 13.37
C VAL A 98 0.78 4.27 12.68
N VAL A 99 1.60 3.25 12.90
CA VAL A 99 1.38 1.88 12.43
C VAL A 99 0.74 1.08 13.55
N LEU A 100 -0.41 0.46 13.29
CA LEU A 100 -1.09 -0.42 14.24
C LEU A 100 -1.22 -1.84 13.64
N PRO A 101 -1.12 -2.91 14.44
CA PRO A 101 -1.48 -4.25 13.98
C PRO A 101 -2.95 -4.31 13.55
N ARG A 102 -3.21 -5.04 12.47
CA ARG A 102 -4.56 -5.31 11.95
C ARG A 102 -5.13 -6.63 12.47
#